data_AF-X6NBM0-F1
#
_entry.id   AF-X6NBM0-F1
#
_cell.length_a   1.000
_cell.length_b   1.000
_cell.length_c   1.000
_cell.angle_alpha   90.00
_cell.angle_beta   90.00
_cell.angle_gamma   90.00
#
_symmetry.space_group_name_H-M   'P 1'
#
loop_
_entity.id
_entity.type
_entity.pdbx_description
1 polymer ?
#
loop_
_entity_poly.entity_id
_entity_poly.type
_entity_poly.pdbx_seq_one_letter_code
_entity_poly.pdbx_strand_id
1 'polypeptide(L)'
;KKKKKINACREDPRQDTIPGGIQSTFSYKELSKLTAISQSLDNEFSAEFLYDYRTYLSQAILTAHFLNQTFQNDVSNAFHSAFTNVSCQAGPVKTMERCAIKGFDYRNREFPTSAHILDLVRASVTFQNVKDYWNAVQFFIKYIQDNKHKQSIKEI
;
A
#
# COMPACT_ATOMS: atom_id res chain seq x y z
N LYS A 1 5.15 -39.75 -0.79
CA LYS A 1 4.95 -38.40 -0.18
C LYS A 1 4.73 -37.38 -1.30
N LYS A 2 3.48 -37.02 -1.62
CA LYS A 2 3.16 -36.03 -2.67
C LYS A 2 3.47 -34.62 -2.14
N LYS A 3 4.46 -33.94 -2.74
CA LYS A 3 4.71 -32.51 -2.49
C LYS A 3 3.49 -31.73 -3.00
N LYS A 4 2.75 -31.09 -2.09
CA LYS A 4 1.73 -30.09 -2.43
C LYS A 4 2.46 -28.97 -3.20
N LYS A 5 2.20 -28.85 -4.50
CA LYS A 5 2.58 -27.65 -5.26
C LYS A 5 1.81 -26.49 -4.65
N ILE A 6 2.51 -25.61 -3.97
CA ILE A 6 1.97 -24.31 -3.57
C ILE A 6 1.96 -23.46 -4.85
N ASN A 7 0.95 -23.66 -5.70
CA ASN A 7 0.64 -22.69 -6.75
C ASN A 7 -0.02 -21.48 -6.07
N ALA A 8 0.78 -20.66 -5.40
CA ALA A 8 0.36 -19.30 -5.11
C ALA A 8 0.91 -18.44 -6.25
N CYS A 9 0.14 -18.31 -7.34
CA CYS A 9 0.16 -17.04 -8.06
C CYS A 9 -0.25 -16.01 -7.01
N ARG A 10 0.73 -15.41 -6.33
CA ARG A 10 0.44 -14.26 -5.48
C ARG A 10 -0.01 -13.18 -6.44
N GLU A 11 -1.30 -12.89 -6.42
CA GLU A 11 -1.82 -11.67 -7.02
C GLU A 11 -0.96 -10.51 -6.53
N ASP A 12 -0.57 -9.62 -7.44
CA ASP A 12 0.22 -8.46 -7.07
C ASP A 12 -0.58 -7.67 -6.02
N PRO A 13 0.00 -7.35 -4.86
CA PRO A 13 -0.74 -6.69 -3.79
C PRO A 13 -1.09 -5.26 -4.21
N ARG A 14 -2.36 -4.89 -4.06
CA ARG A 14 -2.92 -3.59 -4.44
C ARG A 14 -3.87 -3.08 -3.34
N GLN A 15 -4.02 -1.76 -3.25
CA GLN A 15 -4.88 -1.14 -2.23
C GLN A 15 -6.39 -1.28 -2.54
N ASP A 16 -6.76 -1.25 -3.83
CA ASP A 16 -8.13 -1.28 -4.33
C ASP A 16 -8.80 -2.67 -4.25
N THR A 17 -8.02 -3.72 -4.01
CA THR A 17 -8.54 -5.08 -3.80
C THR A 17 -8.85 -5.38 -2.33
N ILE A 18 -8.49 -4.48 -1.41
CA ILE A 18 -8.75 -4.64 0.02
C ILE A 18 -10.23 -4.31 0.31
N PRO A 19 -10.98 -5.17 1.01
CA PRO A 19 -12.34 -4.85 1.45
C PRO A 19 -12.38 -3.57 2.28
N GLY A 20 -13.21 -2.60 1.90
CA GLY A 20 -13.25 -1.27 2.52
C GLY A 20 -12.07 -0.36 2.17
N GLY A 21 -11.20 -0.78 1.26
CA GLY A 21 -10.13 0.04 0.68
C GLY A 21 -10.64 1.02 -0.38
N ILE A 22 -9.73 1.85 -0.88
CA ILE A 22 -10.06 2.87 -1.88
C ILE A 22 -10.23 2.20 -3.24
N GLN A 23 -11.44 2.28 -3.76
CA GLN A 23 -11.77 1.73 -5.07
C GLN A 23 -11.81 2.83 -6.12
N SER A 24 -11.34 2.49 -7.33
CA SER A 24 -11.46 3.37 -8.48
C SER A 24 -12.93 3.55 -8.84
N THR A 25 -13.36 4.80 -8.99
CA THR A 25 -14.71 5.16 -9.46
C THR A 25 -14.88 4.92 -10.95
N PHE A 26 -13.81 5.04 -11.72
CA PHE A 26 -13.82 4.85 -13.17
C PHE A 26 -12.90 3.70 -13.57
N SER A 27 -13.30 2.96 -14.59
CA SER A 27 -12.43 2.02 -15.27
C SER A 27 -11.47 2.74 -16.22
N TYR A 28 -10.33 2.11 -16.51
CA TYR A 28 -9.40 2.59 -17.53
C TYR A 28 -10.11 2.83 -18.87
N LYS A 29 -10.98 1.91 -19.29
CA LYS A 29 -11.72 1.98 -20.56
C LYS A 29 -12.63 3.21 -20.65
N GLU A 30 -13.25 3.64 -19.56
CA GLU A 30 -14.09 4.84 -19.52
C GLU A 30 -13.25 6.10 -19.68
N LEU A 31 -12.14 6.18 -18.94
CA LEU A 31 -11.23 7.33 -19.02
C LEU A 31 -10.53 7.41 -20.38
N SER A 32 -10.12 6.29 -20.99
CA SER A 32 -9.53 6.29 -22.33
C SER A 32 -10.47 6.77 -23.42
N LYS A 33 -11.77 6.50 -23.30
CA LYS A 33 -12.77 7.10 -24.21
C LYS A 33 -12.80 8.62 -24.06
N LEU A 34 -12.74 9.11 -22.83
CA LEU A 34 -12.73 10.54 -22.54
C LEU A 34 -11.47 11.21 -23.10
N THR A 35 -10.29 10.60 -22.88
CA THR A 35 -9.03 11.01 -23.49
C THR A 35 -9.13 11.09 -25.02
N ALA A 36 -9.64 10.04 -25.68
CA ALA A 36 -9.77 10.03 -27.14
C ALA A 36 -10.72 11.13 -27.68
N ILE A 37 -11.78 11.46 -26.94
CA ILE A 37 -12.70 12.56 -27.29
C ILE A 37 -12.02 13.91 -27.08
N SER A 38 -11.23 14.08 -26.02
CA SER A 38 -10.55 15.33 -25.70
C SER A 38 -9.31 15.61 -26.55
N GLN A 39 -8.63 14.57 -27.04
CA GLN A 39 -7.45 14.68 -27.91
C GLN A 39 -7.76 15.29 -29.29
N SER A 40 -9.04 15.43 -29.67
CA SER A 40 -9.40 16.24 -30.84
C SER A 40 -9.22 17.75 -30.61
N LEU A 41 -8.96 18.18 -29.38
CA LEU A 41 -8.84 19.58 -28.96
C LEU A 41 -7.47 19.89 -28.32
N ASP A 42 -6.91 18.99 -27.51
CA ASP A 42 -5.60 19.15 -26.84
C ASP A 42 -4.79 17.84 -26.85
N ASN A 43 -3.61 17.83 -27.49
CA ASN A 43 -2.76 16.64 -27.63
C ASN A 43 -2.03 16.21 -26.34
N GLU A 44 -2.14 16.98 -25.25
CA GLU A 44 -1.42 16.73 -23.98
C GLU A 44 -2.32 16.14 -22.88
N PHE A 45 -3.62 16.07 -23.10
CA PHE A 45 -4.55 15.59 -22.08
C PHE A 45 -4.60 14.06 -22.02
N SER A 46 -4.46 13.50 -20.81
CA SER A 46 -4.77 12.10 -20.47
C SER A 46 -5.64 12.06 -19.21
N ALA A 47 -6.91 11.67 -19.39
CA ALA A 47 -7.86 11.48 -18.31
C ALA A 47 -7.43 10.36 -17.36
N GLU A 48 -6.79 9.30 -17.88
CA GLU A 48 -6.30 8.18 -17.09
C GLU A 48 -5.22 8.63 -16.13
N PHE A 49 -4.20 9.34 -16.63
CA PHE A 49 -3.12 9.87 -15.81
C PHE A 49 -3.64 10.89 -14.80
N LEU A 50 -4.51 11.81 -15.24
CA LEU A 50 -5.09 12.82 -14.37
C LEU A 50 -5.84 12.16 -13.21
N TYR A 51 -6.72 11.21 -13.50
CA TYR A 51 -7.50 10.54 -12.47
C TYR A 51 -6.64 9.71 -11.51
N ASP A 52 -5.72 8.90 -12.05
CA ASP A 52 -4.84 8.03 -11.25
C ASP A 52 -4.04 8.85 -10.23
N TYR A 53 -3.34 9.89 -10.67
CA TYR A 53 -2.42 10.64 -9.82
C TYR A 53 -3.06 11.82 -9.06
N ARG A 54 -4.15 12.42 -9.56
CA ARG A 54 -4.80 13.56 -8.89
C ARG A 54 -6.00 13.15 -8.05
N THR A 55 -6.73 12.11 -8.44
CA THR A 55 -7.94 11.70 -7.72
C THR A 55 -7.66 10.49 -6.85
N TYR A 56 -7.30 9.35 -7.45
CA TYR A 56 -7.13 8.11 -6.71
C TYR A 56 -5.97 8.22 -5.71
N LEU A 57 -4.78 8.63 -6.15
CA LEU A 57 -3.61 8.76 -5.28
C LEU A 57 -3.81 9.78 -4.15
N SER A 58 -4.54 10.87 -4.40
CA SER A 58 -4.88 11.85 -3.35
C SER A 58 -5.74 11.24 -2.26
N GLN A 59 -6.74 10.43 -2.61
CA GLN A 59 -7.56 9.70 -1.64
C GLN A 59 -6.71 8.69 -0.85
N ALA A 60 -5.77 8.02 -1.51
CA ALA A 60 -4.85 7.07 -0.89
C ALA A 60 -3.93 7.74 0.13
N ILE A 61 -3.37 8.90 -0.21
CA ILE A 61 -2.53 9.68 0.70
C ILE A 61 -3.35 10.23 1.88
N LEU A 62 -4.56 10.73 1.64
CA LEU A 62 -5.43 11.21 2.72
C LEU A 62 -5.75 10.08 3.71
N THR A 63 -6.09 8.90 3.19
CA THR A 63 -6.34 7.71 4.01
C THR A 63 -5.09 7.29 4.77
N ALA A 64 -3.91 7.35 4.14
CA ALA A 64 -2.64 7.10 4.80
C ALA A 64 -2.39 8.07 5.96
N HIS A 65 -2.75 9.35 5.84
CA HIS A 65 -2.66 10.31 6.95
C HIS A 65 -3.58 9.95 8.12
N PHE A 66 -4.82 9.53 7.85
CA PHE A 66 -5.74 9.07 8.89
C PHE A 66 -5.22 7.82 9.62
N LEU A 67 -4.62 6.88 8.88
CA LEU A 67 -4.14 5.61 9.42
C LEU A 67 -2.75 5.71 10.06
N ASN A 68 -1.96 6.76 9.75
CA ASN A 68 -0.55 6.81 10.10
C ASN A 68 -0.32 6.63 11.59
N GLN A 69 -0.98 7.43 12.45
CA GLN A 69 -0.73 7.38 13.89
C GLN A 69 -1.03 6.01 14.49
N THR A 70 -2.19 5.43 14.15
CA THR A 70 -2.58 4.11 14.62
C THR A 70 -1.59 3.05 14.17
N PHE A 71 -1.19 3.06 12.90
CA PHE A 71 -0.18 2.14 12.38
C PHE A 71 1.16 2.26 13.13
N GLN A 72 1.66 3.49 13.35
CA GLN A 72 2.94 3.68 14.06
C GLN A 72 2.87 3.16 15.49
N ASN A 73 1.75 3.40 16.19
CA ASN A 73 1.52 2.92 17.55
C ASN A 73 1.46 1.38 17.57
N ASP A 74 0.72 0.76 16.65
CA ASP A 74 0.55 -0.69 16.59
C ASP A 74 1.89 -1.40 16.31
N VAL A 75 2.67 -0.90 15.35
CA VAL A 75 4.01 -1.42 15.06
C VAL A 75 4.92 -1.28 16.28
N SER A 76 4.97 -0.08 16.88
CA SER A 76 5.81 0.16 18.05
C SER A 76 5.44 -0.76 19.22
N ASN A 77 4.15 -0.89 19.52
CA ASN A 77 3.66 -1.74 20.60
C ASN A 77 3.96 -3.23 20.35
N ALA A 78 3.78 -3.70 19.10
CA ALA A 78 4.07 -5.07 18.73
C ALA A 78 5.55 -5.42 18.96
N PHE A 79 6.48 -4.57 18.56
CA PHE A 79 7.91 -4.86 18.71
C PHE A 79 8.44 -4.61 20.12
N HIS A 80 8.05 -3.53 20.81
CA HIS A 80 8.51 -3.28 22.18
C HIS A 80 7.94 -4.30 23.19
N SER A 81 6.79 -4.92 22.92
CA SER A 81 6.27 -6.00 23.76
C SER A 81 7.03 -7.32 23.62
N ALA A 82 7.75 -7.52 22.53
CA ALA A 82 8.47 -8.77 22.22
C ALA A 82 9.99 -8.65 22.31
N PHE A 83 10.56 -7.44 22.23
CA PHE A 83 12.00 -7.20 22.17
C PHE A 83 12.40 -6.02 23.08
N THR A 84 13.49 -6.16 23.82
CA THR A 84 13.96 -5.16 24.80
C THR A 84 14.91 -4.10 24.22
N ASN A 85 15.71 -4.46 23.21
CA ASN A 85 16.72 -3.57 22.60
C ASN A 85 16.36 -3.24 21.14
N VAL A 86 15.10 -2.87 20.91
CA VAL A 86 14.57 -2.51 19.59
C VAL A 86 14.34 -1.01 19.49
N SER A 87 14.63 -0.41 18.35
CA SER A 87 14.28 0.99 18.05
C SER A 87 13.24 1.02 16.93
N CYS A 88 12.07 1.58 17.21
CA CYS A 88 11.04 1.82 16.21
C CYS A 88 11.05 3.30 15.82
N GLN A 89 11.18 3.58 14.52
CA GLN A 89 11.14 4.93 13.98
C GLN A 89 9.96 5.05 13.00
N ALA A 90 9.07 5.99 13.28
CA ALA A 90 7.99 6.35 12.37
C ALA A 90 8.54 7.03 11.12
N GLY A 91 8.12 6.55 9.94
CA GLY A 91 8.33 7.25 8.69
C GLY A 91 7.20 8.22 8.42
N PRO A 92 7.47 9.42 7.87
CA PRO A 92 6.39 10.29 7.40
C PRO A 92 5.63 9.61 6.26
N VAL A 93 4.33 9.92 6.16
CA VAL A 93 3.50 9.53 5.01
C VAL A 93 4.20 9.96 3.74
N LYS A 94 4.26 9.06 2.75
CA LYS A 94 4.94 9.36 1.49
C LYS A 94 4.23 10.53 0.77
N THR A 95 5.01 11.52 0.36
CA THR A 95 4.48 12.69 -0.35
C THR A 95 3.96 12.33 -1.74
N MET A 96 3.06 13.15 -2.27
CA MET A 96 2.49 13.00 -3.60
C MET A 96 3.56 12.86 -4.69
N GLU A 97 4.60 13.70 -4.65
CA GLU A 97 5.68 13.71 -5.63
C GLU A 97 6.48 12.40 -5.60
N ARG A 98 6.77 11.90 -4.40
CA ARG A 98 7.46 10.61 -4.24
C ARG A 98 6.59 9.44 -4.67
N CYS A 99 5.28 9.51 -4.45
CA CYS A 99 4.33 8.53 -4.97
C CYS A 99 4.27 8.56 -6.49
N ALA A 100 4.23 9.75 -7.10
CA ALA A 100 4.24 9.91 -8.55
C ALA A 100 5.51 9.31 -9.19
N ILE A 101 6.68 9.60 -8.62
CA ILE A 101 7.96 9.00 -9.06
C ILE A 101 7.89 7.47 -8.92
N LYS A 102 7.38 6.96 -7.81
CA LYS A 102 7.25 5.51 -7.59
C LYS A 102 6.22 4.86 -8.50
N GLY A 103 5.19 5.60 -8.92
CA GLY A 103 4.17 5.14 -9.86
C GLY A 103 4.76 4.68 -11.20
N PHE A 104 5.90 5.24 -11.61
CA PHE A 104 6.62 4.78 -12.81
C PHE A 104 7.08 3.33 -12.73
N ASP A 105 7.42 2.82 -11.54
CA ASP A 105 7.79 1.41 -11.33
C ASP A 105 6.63 0.46 -11.69
N TYR A 106 5.41 0.97 -11.70
CA TYR A 106 4.17 0.24 -11.95
C TYR A 106 3.52 0.57 -13.29
N ARG A 107 4.16 1.34 -14.19
CA ARG A 107 3.55 1.81 -15.47
C ARG A 107 2.96 0.72 -16.38
N ASN A 108 3.39 -0.53 -16.23
CA ASN A 108 2.92 -1.68 -17.00
C ASN A 108 1.98 -2.58 -16.19
N ARG A 109 1.52 -2.10 -15.03
CA ARG A 109 0.59 -2.80 -14.16
C ARG A 109 -0.84 -2.37 -14.45
N GLU A 110 -1.77 -3.07 -13.81
CA GLU A 110 -3.19 -2.81 -13.98
C GLU A 110 -3.57 -1.44 -13.40
N PHE A 111 -4.56 -0.80 -14.00
CA PHE A 111 -5.07 0.49 -13.54
C PHE A 111 -5.95 0.32 -12.27
N PRO A 112 -6.02 1.31 -11.37
CA PRO A 112 -5.13 2.46 -11.26
C PRO A 112 -3.72 2.04 -10.85
N THR A 113 -2.73 2.63 -11.52
CA THR A 113 -1.31 2.31 -11.34
C THR A 113 -0.89 2.58 -9.90
N SER A 114 -1.35 3.70 -9.34
CA SER A 114 -1.01 4.13 -7.99
C SER A 114 -1.55 3.22 -6.88
N ALA A 115 -2.54 2.35 -7.15
CA ALA A 115 -3.00 1.35 -6.19
C ALA A 115 -1.92 0.32 -5.81
N HIS A 116 -0.85 0.21 -6.61
CA HIS A 116 0.29 -0.68 -6.33
C HIS A 116 1.29 -0.07 -5.34
N ILE A 117 1.12 1.20 -4.95
CA ILE A 117 2.02 1.88 -4.01
C ILE A 117 1.63 1.50 -2.57
N LEU A 118 2.25 0.48 -2.00
CA LEU A 118 1.84 -0.06 -0.69
C LEU A 118 2.50 0.60 0.52
N ASP A 119 3.59 1.33 0.32
CA ASP A 119 4.42 1.89 1.38
C ASP A 119 4.11 3.38 1.65
N LEU A 120 2.83 3.77 1.51
CA LEU A 120 2.37 5.13 1.85
C LEU A 120 2.59 5.42 3.34
N VAL A 121 2.17 4.48 4.19
CA VAL A 121 2.47 4.43 5.62
C VAL A 121 3.62 3.46 5.82
N ARG A 122 4.63 3.86 6.59
CA ARG A 122 5.86 3.07 6.77
C ARG A 122 6.53 3.36 8.10
N ALA A 123 7.23 2.35 8.60
CA ALA A 123 8.05 2.44 9.80
C ALA A 123 9.37 1.69 9.55
N SER A 124 10.39 2.06 10.33
CA SER A 124 11.65 1.32 10.40
C SER A 124 11.79 0.72 11.78
N VAL A 125 12.24 -0.53 11.84
CA VAL A 125 12.53 -1.22 13.09
C VAL A 125 13.98 -1.68 13.05
N THR A 126 14.78 -1.19 13.99
CA THR A 126 16.23 -1.41 14.02
C THR A 126 16.60 -2.33 15.16
N PHE A 127 17.46 -3.30 14.87
CA PHE A 127 17.96 -4.31 15.80
C PHE A 127 19.48 -4.24 15.87
N GLN A 128 20.05 -4.59 17.03
CA GLN A 128 21.51 -4.53 17.24
C GLN A 128 22.29 -5.57 16.43
N ASN A 129 21.66 -6.71 16.13
CA ASN A 129 22.32 -7.81 15.42
C ASN A 129 21.35 -8.55 14.48
N VAL A 130 21.92 -9.29 13.54
CA VAL A 130 21.17 -10.02 12.51
C VAL A 130 20.29 -11.13 13.10
N LYS A 131 20.70 -11.74 14.21
CA LYS A 131 19.94 -12.80 14.87
C LYS A 131 18.61 -12.27 15.40
N ASP A 132 18.63 -11.11 16.06
CA ASP A 132 17.43 -10.46 16.58
C ASP A 132 16.52 -9.98 15.46
N TYR A 133 17.09 -9.41 14.39
CA TYR A 133 16.34 -9.08 13.18
C TYR A 133 15.60 -10.30 12.61
N TRP A 134 16.28 -11.44 12.48
CA TRP A 134 15.65 -12.64 11.94
C TRP A 134 14.53 -13.15 12.84
N ASN A 135 14.75 -13.17 14.15
CA ASN A 135 13.72 -13.53 15.14
C ASN A 135 12.51 -12.58 15.04
N ALA A 136 12.75 -11.28 14.85
CA ALA A 136 11.72 -10.28 14.68
C ALA A 136 10.89 -10.47 13.41
N VAL A 137 11.50 -10.87 12.28
CA VAL A 137 10.77 -11.22 11.06
C VAL A 137 9.84 -12.42 11.30
N GLN A 138 10.34 -13.47 11.95
CA GLN A 138 9.52 -14.65 12.27
C GLN A 138 8.38 -14.31 13.23
N PHE A 139 8.67 -13.53 14.27
CA PHE A 139 7.68 -12.98 15.19
C PHE A 139 6.60 -12.20 14.44
N PHE A 140 6.99 -11.27 13.56
CA PHE A 140 6.05 -10.38 12.90
C PHE A 140 5.13 -11.12 11.92
N ILE A 141 5.67 -12.13 11.20
CA ILE A 141 4.86 -13.01 10.36
C ILE A 141 3.80 -13.73 11.20
N LYS A 142 4.19 -14.29 12.35
CA LYS A 142 3.26 -14.96 13.27
C LYS A 142 2.24 -13.98 13.86
N TYR A 143 2.69 -12.81 14.30
CA TYR A 143 1.85 -11.74 14.84
C TYR A 143 0.77 -11.32 13.84
N ILE A 144 1.11 -11.14 12.57
CA ILE A 144 0.12 -10.82 11.52
C ILE A 144 -0.86 -11.98 11.33
N GLN A 145 -0.36 -13.23 11.26
CA GLN A 145 -1.21 -14.42 11.09
C GLN A 145 -2.23 -14.56 12.23
N ASP A 146 -1.80 -14.36 13.47
CA ASP A 146 -2.65 -14.49 14.66
C ASP A 146 -3.68 -13.34 14.77
N ASN A 147 -3.41 -12.18 14.17
CA ASN A 147 -4.28 -11.00 14.22
C ASN A 147 -5.13 -10.77 12.95
N LYS A 148 -5.01 -11.62 11.91
CA LYS A 148 -5.82 -11.53 10.68
C LYS A 148 -7.34 -11.56 10.90
N HIS A 149 -7.81 -12.07 12.04
CA HIS A 149 -9.24 -12.19 12.36
C HIS A 149 -9.81 -11.03 13.19
N LYS A 150 -8.99 -10.04 13.61
CA LYS A 150 -9.44 -8.94 14.48
C LYS A 150 -9.76 -7.64 13.73
N GLN A 151 -9.45 -7.55 12.44
CA GLN A 151 -9.72 -6.37 11.60
C GLN A 151 -11.05 -6.51 10.85
N SER A 152 -12.15 -6.68 11.58
CA SER A 152 -13.42 -6.11 11.12
C SER A 152 -13.40 -4.64 11.53
N ILE A 153 -13.10 -3.76 10.57
CA ILE A 153 -13.13 -2.31 10.76
C ILE A 153 -14.50 -1.97 11.36
N LYS A 154 -14.52 -1.52 12.61
CA LYS A 154 -15.71 -0.91 13.18
C LYS A 154 -15.87 0.42 12.44
N GLU A 155 -16.99 0.54 11.74
CA GLU A 155 -17.41 1.71 10.99
C GLU A 155 -17.18 2.98 11.82
N ILE A 156 -16.55 3.99 11.18
CA ILE A 156 -16.52 5.38 11.66
C ILE A 156 -17.85 6.02 11.25
#